data_AF-A0ABD2LYP4-F1
#
_entry.id   AF-A0ABD2LYP4-F1
#
_cell.length_a   1.000
_cell.length_b   1.000
_cell.length_c   1.000
_cell.angle_alpha   90.00
_cell.angle_beta   90.00
_cell.angle_gamma   90.00
#
_symmetry.space_group_name_H-M   'P 1'
#
loop_
_entity.id
_entity.type
_entity.pdbx_description
1 polymer ?
#
loop_
_entity_poly.entity_id
_entity_poly.type
_entity_poly.pdbx_seq_one_letter_code
_entity_poly.pdbx_strand_id
1 'polypeptide(L)'
;MPSFLPMLFLLLSVQLLSFLPCSFSASLSVAPAYSTKDTCLSESSATDSISAQLNTPITGGQFTFYGIGGQGACGLDIDTPTKSAAGSGTLFNSNAAWVESCLPDARYLLNDLVCINRCVKIEYKGNTLTVPINNKCSECAKDHVDLSEEAFNWLEPGGGSFFKGYLPGRFRFWSIHLEPVMGRAHLPEDPQHRPRPCRWPTQAKLAGTSGFFVQIDELYKMVSMASGYVYYKWRKVARSDVKN
;
A
#
# COMPACT_ATOMS: atom_id res chain seq x y z
N MET A 1 -23.29 61.03 50.37
CA MET A 1 -22.97 59.58 50.41
C MET A 1 -23.12 59.04 48.99
N PRO A 2 -22.03 58.69 48.29
CA PRO A 2 -22.12 58.17 46.93
C PRO A 2 -22.24 56.64 46.95
N SER A 3 -23.20 56.14 46.21
CA SER A 3 -23.50 54.73 45.98
C SER A 3 -22.64 54.20 44.83
N PHE A 4 -21.70 53.32 45.15
CA PHE A 4 -20.95 52.51 44.19
C PHE A 4 -21.64 51.14 44.05
N LEU A 5 -22.15 50.82 42.86
CA LEU A 5 -22.51 49.46 42.44
C LEU A 5 -21.41 48.92 41.52
N PRO A 6 -20.87 47.71 41.77
CA PRO A 6 -19.90 47.11 40.87
C PRO A 6 -20.60 46.33 39.75
N MET A 7 -20.23 46.69 38.53
CA MET A 7 -20.42 45.95 37.29
C MET A 7 -19.60 44.64 37.38
N LEU A 8 -20.23 43.52 37.76
CA LEU A 8 -19.53 42.23 37.85
C LEU A 8 -20.43 41.06 37.42
N PHE A 9 -20.91 41.07 36.19
CA PHE A 9 -21.60 39.90 35.61
C PHE A 9 -21.50 39.93 34.09
N LEU A 10 -20.33 39.63 33.54
CA LEU A 10 -20.17 39.27 32.12
C LEU A 10 -18.71 38.88 31.92
N LEU A 11 -18.38 37.59 32.05
CA LEU A 11 -17.19 36.93 31.47
C LEU A 11 -17.03 35.54 32.11
N LEU A 12 -17.89 34.57 31.78
CA LEU A 12 -17.51 33.16 31.92
C LEU A 12 -18.40 32.22 31.08
N SER A 13 -18.41 32.45 29.77
CA SER A 13 -18.93 31.46 28.81
C SER A 13 -17.94 31.30 27.67
N VAL A 14 -16.67 30.98 28.01
CA VAL A 14 -15.74 30.43 27.03
C VAL A 14 -16.20 29.00 26.81
N GLN A 15 -17.03 28.82 25.78
CA GLN A 15 -17.47 27.52 25.34
C GLN A 15 -16.25 26.65 25.10
N LEU A 16 -16.16 25.59 25.90
CA LEU A 16 -15.29 24.46 25.73
C LEU A 16 -15.67 23.80 24.39
N LEU A 17 -15.20 24.34 23.26
CA LEU A 17 -15.19 23.60 22.00
C LEU A 17 -14.23 22.43 22.23
N SER A 18 -14.80 21.33 22.69
CA SER A 18 -14.18 20.02 22.68
C SER A 18 -13.75 19.73 21.24
N PHE A 19 -12.49 20.01 20.95
CA PHE A 19 -11.77 19.58 19.76
C PHE A 19 -11.75 18.05 19.78
N LEU A 20 -12.83 17.44 19.30
CA LEU A 20 -12.83 16.02 18.98
C LEU A 20 -11.73 15.83 17.92
N PRO A 21 -10.66 15.08 18.22
CA PRO A 21 -9.66 14.79 17.22
C PRO A 21 -10.36 13.96 16.13
N CYS A 22 -10.60 14.59 14.97
CA CYS A 22 -10.93 13.87 13.76
C CYS A 22 -9.78 12.88 13.51
N SER A 23 -10.02 11.61 13.82
CA SER A 23 -9.09 10.54 13.54
C SER A 23 -9.07 10.35 12.02
N PHE A 24 -8.12 11.00 11.35
CA PHE A 24 -7.93 10.85 9.92
C PHE A 24 -7.43 9.44 9.63
N SER A 25 -8.27 8.63 8.99
CA SER A 25 -7.88 7.34 8.41
C SER A 25 -7.23 7.60 7.06
N ALA A 26 -5.93 7.30 6.92
CA ALA A 26 -5.25 7.40 5.63
C ALA A 26 -5.40 6.09 4.85
N SER A 27 -5.55 6.18 3.53
CA SER A 27 -5.56 5.01 2.63
C SER A 27 -4.53 5.20 1.52
N LEU A 28 -3.63 4.23 1.35
CA LEU A 28 -2.67 4.17 0.26
C LEU A 28 -2.82 2.86 -0.51
N SER A 29 -2.83 2.97 -1.83
CA SER A 29 -2.79 1.82 -2.74
C SER A 29 -1.68 2.03 -3.76
N VAL A 30 -0.82 1.02 -3.89
CA VAL A 30 0.35 1.02 -4.75
C VAL A 30 0.11 0.04 -5.90
N ALA A 31 0.44 0.46 -7.12
CA ALA A 31 0.37 -0.42 -8.29
C ALA A 31 1.58 -1.35 -8.34
N PRO A 32 1.42 -2.57 -8.88
CA PRO A 32 2.56 -3.36 -9.34
C PRO A 32 3.43 -2.53 -10.30
N ALA A 33 4.74 -2.77 -10.30
CA ALA A 33 5.63 -2.10 -11.26
C ALA A 33 5.45 -2.61 -12.69
N TYR A 34 4.98 -3.85 -12.83
CA TYR A 34 4.80 -4.54 -14.12
C TYR A 34 3.39 -5.14 -14.19
N SER A 35 2.80 -5.10 -15.37
CA SER A 35 1.54 -5.77 -15.69
C SER A 35 1.76 -7.21 -16.16
N THR A 36 0.68 -7.97 -16.33
CA THR A 36 0.71 -9.29 -16.97
C THR A 36 1.19 -9.23 -18.42
N LYS A 37 0.92 -8.12 -19.12
CA LYS A 37 1.42 -7.90 -20.49
C LYS A 37 2.93 -7.71 -20.51
N ASP A 38 3.47 -6.95 -19.55
CA ASP A 38 4.91 -6.70 -19.44
C ASP A 38 5.67 -7.97 -19.06
N THR A 39 5.08 -8.80 -18.20
CA THR A 39 5.71 -10.03 -17.71
C THR A 39 5.46 -11.25 -18.60
N CYS A 40 4.47 -11.19 -19.50
CA CYS A 40 3.92 -12.34 -20.24
C CYS A 40 3.42 -13.49 -19.36
N LEU A 41 3.16 -13.22 -18.08
CA LEU A 41 2.48 -14.17 -17.20
C LEU A 41 0.98 -14.08 -17.39
N SER A 42 0.31 -15.23 -17.31
CA SER A 42 -1.16 -15.32 -17.34
C SER A 42 -1.68 -16.06 -16.11
N GLU A 43 -2.75 -15.55 -15.52
CA GLU A 43 -3.43 -16.23 -14.41
C GLU A 43 -3.94 -17.62 -14.82
N SER A 44 -4.33 -17.80 -16.10
CA SER A 44 -4.88 -19.07 -16.58
C SER A 44 -3.85 -20.20 -16.70
N SER A 45 -2.56 -19.87 -16.81
CA SER A 45 -1.47 -20.84 -16.92
C SER A 45 -0.66 -20.99 -15.64
N ALA A 46 -0.98 -20.19 -14.61
CA ALA A 46 -0.22 -20.15 -13.38
C ALA A 46 -0.65 -21.23 -12.41
N THR A 47 0.32 -21.68 -11.61
CA THR A 47 0.06 -22.63 -10.53
C THR A 47 -0.63 -21.92 -9.38
N ASP A 48 -1.68 -22.50 -8.82
CA ASP A 48 -2.48 -21.87 -7.77
C ASP A 48 -2.20 -22.47 -6.39
N SER A 49 -1.94 -21.62 -5.42
CA SER A 49 -1.91 -21.96 -4.00
C SER A 49 -2.48 -20.86 -3.10
N ILE A 50 -2.77 -19.68 -3.67
CA ILE A 50 -3.25 -18.51 -2.94
C ILE A 50 -4.77 -18.35 -2.99
N SER A 51 -5.47 -18.96 -3.96
CA SER A 51 -6.91 -18.69 -4.17
C SER A 51 -7.80 -18.90 -2.94
N ALA A 52 -7.51 -19.92 -2.12
CA ALA A 52 -8.24 -20.17 -0.88
C ALA A 52 -8.15 -19.01 0.14
N GLN A 53 -7.10 -18.19 0.03
CA GLN A 53 -6.84 -17.07 0.93
C GLN A 53 -7.34 -15.73 0.37
N LEU A 54 -7.70 -15.67 -0.93
CA LEU A 54 -8.17 -14.44 -1.55
C LEU A 54 -9.50 -14.00 -0.93
N ASN A 55 -9.58 -12.70 -0.63
CA ASN A 55 -10.72 -12.03 0.00
C ASN A 55 -11.09 -12.55 1.40
N THR A 56 -10.30 -13.47 1.97
CA THR A 56 -10.49 -14.00 3.32
C THR A 56 -9.73 -13.14 4.32
N PRO A 57 -10.41 -12.39 5.21
CA PRO A 57 -9.75 -11.53 6.19
C PRO A 57 -9.09 -12.34 7.30
N ILE A 58 -7.84 -12.01 7.61
CA ILE A 58 -7.10 -12.52 8.77
C ILE A 58 -7.02 -11.39 9.81
N THR A 59 -7.62 -11.62 10.97
CA THR A 59 -7.59 -10.67 12.11
C THR A 59 -6.51 -11.08 13.09
N GLY A 60 -5.75 -10.11 13.61
CA GLY A 60 -4.67 -10.39 14.57
C GLY A 60 -3.41 -10.97 13.94
N GLY A 61 -3.29 -10.89 12.61
CA GLY A 61 -2.05 -11.27 11.93
C GLY A 61 -0.91 -10.28 12.26
N GLN A 62 0.24 -10.50 11.66
CA GLN A 62 1.46 -9.77 11.97
C GLN A 62 2.07 -9.19 10.69
N PHE A 63 2.73 -8.04 10.81
CA PHE A 63 3.62 -7.56 9.77
C PHE A 63 4.97 -7.14 10.32
N THR A 64 6.00 -7.41 9.53
CA THR A 64 7.38 -6.99 9.76
C THR A 64 7.88 -6.23 8.52
N PHE A 65 9.18 -6.00 8.43
CA PHE A 65 9.80 -5.53 7.20
C PHE A 65 11.06 -6.31 6.87
N TYR A 66 11.35 -6.41 5.57
CA TYR A 66 12.60 -6.92 5.04
C TYR A 66 13.51 -5.76 4.58
N GLY A 67 14.79 -6.06 4.36
CA GLY A 67 15.79 -5.09 3.91
C GLY A 67 15.60 -4.65 2.46
N ILE A 68 16.57 -3.90 1.93
CA ILE A 68 16.53 -3.39 0.55
C ILE A 68 17.40 -4.24 -0.38
N GLY A 69 17.00 -4.29 -1.66
CA GLY A 69 17.81 -4.75 -2.77
C GLY A 69 17.72 -6.24 -3.08
N GLY A 70 17.85 -6.56 -4.37
CA GLY A 70 17.88 -7.92 -4.88
C GLY A 70 16.58 -8.36 -5.53
N GLN A 71 16.62 -9.59 -6.05
CA GLN A 71 15.51 -10.21 -6.74
C GLN A 71 14.67 -11.04 -5.75
N GLY A 72 13.37 -10.79 -5.73
CA GLY A 72 12.41 -11.52 -4.91
C GLY A 72 12.07 -12.88 -5.51
N ALA A 73 11.33 -13.69 -4.75
CA ALA A 73 10.90 -15.01 -5.17
C ALA A 73 10.02 -15.04 -6.43
N CYS A 74 9.44 -13.90 -6.83
CA CYS A 74 8.69 -13.79 -8.09
C CYS A 74 9.57 -13.48 -9.31
N GLY A 75 10.89 -13.34 -9.14
CA GLY A 75 11.81 -12.90 -10.19
C GLY A 75 11.83 -11.37 -10.42
N LEU A 76 11.07 -10.62 -9.62
CA LEU A 76 11.00 -9.16 -9.68
C LEU A 76 11.87 -8.53 -8.59
N ASP A 77 12.35 -7.31 -8.82
CA ASP A 77 13.15 -6.59 -7.81
C ASP A 77 12.27 -6.24 -6.61
N ILE A 78 12.75 -6.54 -5.40
CA ILE A 78 11.94 -6.41 -4.17
C ILE A 78 11.56 -4.95 -3.88
N ASP A 79 12.43 -4.01 -4.27
CA ASP A 79 12.24 -2.57 -4.10
C ASP A 79 11.47 -1.91 -5.27
N THR A 80 10.94 -2.72 -6.21
CA THR A 80 10.19 -2.23 -7.37
C THR A 80 8.81 -2.90 -7.44
N PRO A 81 7.73 -2.19 -7.06
CA PRO A 81 7.70 -0.79 -6.61
C PRO A 81 8.30 -0.64 -5.20
N THR A 82 8.64 0.60 -4.84
CA THR A 82 9.24 0.94 -3.53
C THR A 82 8.42 0.45 -2.33
N LYS A 83 7.09 0.33 -2.49
CA LYS A 83 6.16 -0.16 -1.47
C LYS A 83 5.54 -1.47 -1.93
N SER A 84 6.00 -2.57 -1.38
CA SER A 84 5.66 -3.94 -1.78
C SER A 84 5.59 -4.85 -0.53
N ALA A 85 5.26 -6.12 -0.75
CA ALA A 85 5.19 -7.12 0.30
C ALA A 85 5.79 -8.46 -0.14
N ALA A 86 6.33 -9.18 0.84
CA ALA A 86 6.58 -10.61 0.77
C ALA A 86 5.42 -11.36 1.42
N GLY A 87 4.81 -12.29 0.66
CA GLY A 87 3.77 -13.18 1.18
C GLY A 87 4.36 -14.37 1.91
N SER A 88 3.57 -15.02 2.76
CA SER A 88 3.95 -16.29 3.40
C SER A 88 4.36 -17.33 2.37
N GLY A 89 5.44 -18.06 2.64
CA GLY A 89 5.91 -19.16 1.79
C GLY A 89 4.89 -20.26 1.55
N THR A 90 3.90 -20.41 2.43
CA THR A 90 2.80 -21.37 2.26
C THR A 90 1.74 -20.93 1.24
N LEU A 91 1.79 -19.68 0.79
CA LEU A 91 0.97 -19.13 -0.31
C LEU A 91 1.70 -19.21 -1.66
N PHE A 92 2.91 -19.77 -1.68
CA PHE A 92 3.65 -20.08 -2.90
C PHE A 92 3.54 -21.58 -3.17
N ASN A 93 3.31 -21.92 -4.42
CA ASN A 93 3.25 -23.29 -4.90
C ASN A 93 4.68 -23.78 -5.16
N SER A 94 5.08 -24.86 -4.48
CA SER A 94 6.41 -25.45 -4.64
C SER A 94 6.67 -26.03 -6.03
N ASN A 95 5.61 -26.27 -6.81
CA ASN A 95 5.69 -26.82 -8.17
C ASN A 95 5.61 -25.74 -9.26
N ALA A 96 5.58 -24.46 -8.88
CA ALA A 96 5.55 -23.37 -9.85
C ALA A 96 6.83 -23.36 -10.71
N ALA A 97 6.63 -23.24 -12.02
CA ALA A 97 7.73 -23.21 -12.99
C ALA A 97 8.28 -21.79 -13.14
N TRP A 98 9.59 -21.69 -13.33
CA TRP A 98 10.21 -20.46 -13.82
C TRP A 98 10.05 -20.39 -15.34
N VAL A 99 9.52 -19.28 -15.84
CA VAL A 99 9.28 -19.06 -17.26
C VAL A 99 9.98 -17.77 -17.71
N GLU A 100 10.37 -17.73 -18.98
CA GLU A 100 10.92 -16.52 -19.58
C GLU A 100 9.87 -15.40 -19.58
N SER A 101 10.28 -14.18 -19.24
CA SER A 101 9.38 -13.02 -19.25
C SER A 101 9.53 -12.17 -20.50
N CYS A 102 8.54 -11.30 -20.72
CA CYS A 102 8.59 -10.28 -21.75
C CYS A 102 9.22 -8.95 -21.30
N LEU A 103 9.90 -8.94 -20.14
CA LEU A 103 10.63 -7.77 -19.69
C LEU A 103 11.85 -7.51 -20.61
N PRO A 104 12.30 -6.26 -20.77
CA PRO A 104 13.41 -5.93 -21.68
C PRO A 104 14.72 -6.67 -21.40
N ASP A 105 14.93 -7.13 -20.16
CA ASP A 105 16.12 -7.87 -19.74
C ASP A 105 15.96 -9.40 -19.81
N ALA A 106 14.83 -9.89 -20.32
CA ALA A 106 14.52 -11.31 -20.50
C ALA A 106 14.74 -12.17 -19.24
N ARG A 107 14.57 -11.59 -18.04
CA ARG A 107 14.70 -12.36 -16.80
C ARG A 107 13.60 -13.42 -16.68
N TYR A 108 13.87 -14.49 -15.93
CA TYR A 108 12.86 -15.49 -15.62
C TYR A 108 11.99 -15.03 -14.46
N LEU A 109 10.69 -15.31 -14.54
CA LEU A 109 9.71 -15.04 -13.50
C LEU A 109 9.04 -16.33 -13.05
N LEU A 110 8.60 -16.35 -11.80
CA LEU A 110 7.90 -17.51 -11.25
C LEU A 110 6.43 -17.50 -11.72
N ASN A 111 6.02 -18.53 -12.46
CA ASN A 111 4.64 -18.71 -12.93
C ASN A 111 3.74 -19.29 -11.82
N ASP A 112 3.61 -18.50 -10.76
CA ASP A 112 2.77 -18.76 -9.60
C ASP A 112 1.71 -17.66 -9.50
N LEU A 113 0.48 -18.04 -9.17
CA LEU A 113 -0.63 -17.10 -9.06
C LEU A 113 -0.37 -16.03 -7.99
N VAL A 114 0.43 -16.30 -6.95
CA VAL A 114 0.84 -15.27 -5.96
C VAL A 114 1.71 -14.16 -6.56
N CYS A 115 2.43 -14.45 -7.64
CA CYS A 115 3.31 -13.51 -8.33
C CYS A 115 2.60 -12.72 -9.45
N ILE A 116 1.32 -12.98 -9.68
CA ILE A 116 0.56 -12.40 -10.79
C ILE A 116 -0.57 -11.55 -10.24
N ASN A 117 -0.40 -10.22 -10.27
CA ASN A 117 -1.43 -9.25 -9.88
C ASN A 117 -2.08 -9.53 -8.51
N ARG A 118 -1.32 -10.05 -7.55
CA ARG A 118 -1.79 -10.24 -6.17
C ARG A 118 -1.27 -9.13 -5.29
N CYS A 119 -2.14 -8.69 -4.39
CA CYS A 119 -1.86 -7.64 -3.45
C CYS A 119 -2.27 -8.09 -2.05
N VAL A 120 -1.70 -7.42 -1.06
CA VAL A 120 -2.13 -7.54 0.32
C VAL A 120 -2.66 -6.20 0.79
N LYS A 121 -3.83 -6.20 1.41
CA LYS A 121 -4.41 -5.08 2.12
C LYS A 121 -4.14 -5.24 3.61
N ILE A 122 -3.66 -4.18 4.25
CA ILE A 122 -3.33 -4.10 5.65
C ILE A 122 -4.15 -2.99 6.28
N GLU A 123 -4.90 -3.31 7.33
CA GLU A 123 -5.65 -2.38 8.17
C GLU A 123 -4.95 -2.31 9.53
N TYR A 124 -4.41 -1.14 9.87
CA TYR A 124 -3.61 -0.95 11.09
C TYR A 124 -3.71 0.49 11.59
N LYS A 125 -4.02 0.67 12.89
CA LYS A 125 -4.21 2.00 13.54
C LYS A 125 -5.12 2.97 12.76
N GLY A 126 -6.18 2.44 12.13
CA GLY A 126 -7.11 3.24 11.31
C GLY A 126 -6.60 3.55 9.89
N ASN A 127 -5.37 3.19 9.55
CA ASN A 127 -4.83 3.33 8.20
C ASN A 127 -5.07 2.06 7.37
N THR A 128 -5.15 2.24 6.06
CA THR A 128 -5.24 1.16 5.07
C THR A 128 -4.10 1.24 4.09
N LEU A 129 -3.23 0.23 4.05
CA LEU A 129 -2.21 0.08 3.03
C LEU A 129 -2.59 -1.06 2.08
N THR A 130 -2.45 -0.86 0.78
CA THR A 130 -2.50 -1.93 -0.21
C THR A 130 -1.25 -1.90 -1.06
N VAL A 131 -0.52 -3.01 -1.10
CA VAL A 131 0.73 -3.15 -1.85
C VAL A 131 0.77 -4.47 -2.62
N PRO A 132 1.46 -4.53 -3.77
CA PRO A 132 1.64 -5.76 -4.52
C PRO A 132 2.56 -6.74 -3.78
N ILE A 133 2.36 -8.03 -4.05
CA ILE A 133 3.26 -9.10 -3.62
C ILE A 133 4.28 -9.34 -4.72
N ASN A 134 5.56 -9.18 -4.41
CA ASN A 134 6.67 -9.45 -5.35
C ASN A 134 7.76 -10.35 -4.75
N ASN A 135 7.60 -10.76 -3.48
CA ASN A 135 8.57 -11.58 -2.79
C ASN A 135 7.91 -12.65 -1.90
N LYS A 136 8.73 -13.56 -1.36
CA LYS A 136 8.33 -14.63 -0.44
C LYS A 136 9.08 -14.50 0.88
N CYS A 137 8.35 -14.52 1.98
CA CYS A 137 8.90 -14.78 3.30
C CYS A 137 8.72 -16.26 3.61
N SER A 138 9.80 -17.05 3.53
CA SER A 138 9.73 -18.51 3.54
C SER A 138 9.33 -19.07 4.92
N GLU A 139 9.70 -18.35 5.97
CA GLU A 139 9.45 -18.67 7.37
C GLU A 139 8.14 -18.09 7.91
N CYS A 140 7.52 -17.15 7.20
CA CYS A 140 6.31 -16.48 7.64
C CYS A 140 5.11 -17.44 7.61
N ALA A 141 4.34 -17.47 8.70
CA ALA A 141 3.02 -18.09 8.73
C ALA A 141 2.03 -17.35 7.82
N LYS A 142 0.88 -17.96 7.50
CA LYS A 142 -0.13 -17.38 6.58
C LYS A 142 -0.66 -16.02 7.02
N ASP A 143 -0.65 -15.76 8.32
CA ASP A 143 -1.08 -14.53 8.96
C ASP A 143 0.05 -13.51 9.11
N HIS A 144 1.24 -13.77 8.54
CA HIS A 144 2.40 -12.89 8.60
C HIS A 144 2.80 -12.40 7.20
N VAL A 145 2.87 -11.08 7.05
CA VAL A 145 3.30 -10.37 5.84
C VAL A 145 4.61 -9.61 6.14
N ASP A 146 5.61 -9.74 5.27
CA ASP A 146 6.85 -8.98 5.42
C ASP A 146 6.86 -7.80 4.44
N LEU A 147 6.87 -6.57 4.92
CA LEU A 147 6.74 -5.38 4.07
C LEU A 147 8.10 -4.87 3.58
N SER A 148 8.13 -4.16 2.46
CA SER A 148 9.29 -3.31 2.21
C SER A 148 9.41 -2.26 3.32
N GLU A 149 10.62 -1.82 3.64
CA GLU A 149 10.87 -0.81 4.69
C GLU A 149 10.00 0.45 4.48
N GLU A 150 9.86 0.88 3.23
CA GLU A 150 9.05 2.02 2.83
C GLU A 150 7.53 1.80 3.03
N ALA A 151 7.04 0.57 2.85
CA ALA A 151 5.66 0.22 3.13
C ALA A 151 5.40 0.15 4.63
N PHE A 152 6.34 -0.41 5.40
CA PHE A 152 6.31 -0.45 6.85
C PHE A 152 6.32 0.95 7.47
N ASN A 153 7.24 1.81 7.04
CA ASN A 153 7.36 3.19 7.51
C ASN A 153 6.13 4.05 7.18
N TRP A 154 5.36 3.71 6.15
CA TRP A 154 4.08 4.37 5.90
C TRP A 154 3.02 4.02 6.95
N LEU A 155 2.97 2.76 7.38
CA LEU A 155 2.05 2.29 8.42
C LEU A 155 2.50 2.71 9.83
N GLU A 156 3.80 2.71 10.08
CA GLU A 156 4.41 3.04 11.37
C GLU A 156 5.59 4.02 11.19
N PRO A 157 5.34 5.32 10.91
CA PRO A 157 6.40 6.31 10.66
C PRO A 157 7.36 6.55 11.83
N GLY A 158 6.96 6.14 13.04
CA GLY A 158 7.80 6.16 14.23
C GLY A 158 8.83 5.03 14.30
N GLY A 159 8.89 4.15 13.27
CA GLY A 159 9.82 3.03 13.22
C GLY A 159 9.58 2.06 14.38
N GLY A 160 8.31 1.64 14.55
CA GLY A 160 7.81 0.87 15.70
C GLY A 160 8.85 -0.09 16.24
N SER A 161 9.15 0.03 17.54
CA SER A 161 10.23 -0.64 18.27
C SER A 161 11.19 -1.43 17.36
N PHE A 162 12.23 -0.75 16.88
CA PHE A 162 13.36 -1.34 16.14
C PHE A 162 13.71 -2.74 16.68
N PHE A 163 13.93 -3.69 15.75
CA PHE A 163 14.10 -5.16 15.89
C PHE A 163 12.83 -5.98 15.61
N LYS A 164 12.75 -6.61 14.41
CA LYS A 164 11.74 -7.62 14.01
C LYS A 164 10.41 -7.42 14.74
N GLY A 165 9.89 -6.19 14.67
CA GLY A 165 8.79 -5.76 15.51
C GLY A 165 7.52 -6.37 14.95
N TYR A 166 7.06 -7.46 15.55
CA TYR A 166 5.78 -8.06 15.23
C TYR A 166 4.67 -7.07 15.60
N LEU A 167 4.13 -6.38 14.60
CA LEU A 167 3.01 -5.46 14.81
C LEU A 167 1.70 -6.17 14.47
N PRO A 168 0.76 -6.28 15.43
CA PRO A 168 -0.52 -6.90 15.16
C PRO A 168 -1.35 -6.00 14.24
N GLY A 169 -1.91 -6.58 13.18
CA GLY A 169 -2.77 -5.90 12.23
C GLY A 169 -3.91 -6.81 11.76
N ARG A 170 -4.72 -6.29 10.84
CA ARG A 170 -5.68 -7.10 10.09
C ARG A 170 -5.30 -7.07 8.63
N PHE A 171 -5.22 -8.23 7.99
CA PHE A 171 -4.77 -8.35 6.59
C PHE A 171 -5.84 -9.04 5.76
N ARG A 172 -5.89 -8.69 4.48
CA ARG A 172 -6.68 -9.36 3.45
C ARG A 172 -5.82 -9.52 2.21
N PHE A 173 -5.60 -10.76 1.78
CA PHE A 173 -5.00 -11.05 0.48
C PHE A 173 -6.06 -10.97 -0.60
N TRP A 174 -5.70 -10.52 -1.79
CA TRP A 174 -6.68 -10.32 -2.85
C TRP A 174 -5.99 -10.16 -4.21
N SER A 175 -6.81 -10.27 -5.25
CA SER A 175 -6.41 -10.14 -6.66
C SER A 175 -6.84 -8.78 -7.20
N ILE A 176 -6.04 -8.22 -8.11
CA ILE A 176 -6.48 -7.10 -8.93
C ILE A 176 -7.46 -7.67 -9.97
N HIS A 177 -8.75 -7.49 -9.74
CA HIS A 177 -9.72 -7.62 -10.83
C HIS A 177 -9.53 -6.43 -11.76
N LEU A 178 -8.78 -6.65 -12.85
CA LEU A 178 -8.98 -5.87 -14.06
C LEU A 178 -10.38 -6.23 -14.53
N GLU A 179 -11.40 -5.46 -14.16
CA GLU A 179 -12.68 -5.58 -14.86
C GLU A 179 -12.36 -5.44 -16.36
N PRO A 180 -12.75 -6.41 -17.22
CA PRO A 180 -12.84 -6.09 -18.63
C PRO A 180 -13.76 -4.87 -18.68
N VAL A 181 -13.32 -3.81 -19.34
CA VAL A 181 -14.19 -2.67 -19.63
C VAL A 181 -15.29 -3.23 -20.53
N MET A 182 -16.36 -3.75 -19.91
CA MET A 182 -17.53 -4.25 -20.60
C MET A 182 -18.20 -3.02 -21.21
N GLY A 183 -17.95 -2.82 -22.51
CA GLY A 183 -18.76 -1.95 -23.35
C GLY A 183 -18.32 -0.49 -23.43
N ARG A 184 -17.20 -0.23 -24.12
CA ARG A 184 -17.18 0.86 -25.10
C ARG A 184 -16.37 0.41 -26.31
N ALA A 185 -17.05 0.25 -27.43
CA ALA A 185 -16.45 0.00 -28.72
C ALA A 185 -15.34 1.04 -29.00
N HIS A 186 -14.19 0.54 -29.44
CA HIS A 186 -13.10 1.29 -30.09
C HIS A 186 -12.76 2.64 -29.44
N LEU A 187 -12.17 2.61 -28.25
CA LEU A 187 -11.16 3.62 -27.93
C LEU A 187 -9.79 3.00 -28.18
N PRO A 188 -8.87 3.67 -28.89
CA PRO A 188 -7.52 3.17 -29.08
C PRO A 188 -6.88 2.92 -27.71
N GLU A 189 -6.24 1.76 -27.55
CA GLU A 189 -5.48 1.42 -26.35
C GLU A 189 -4.51 2.55 -26.02
N ASP A 190 -4.52 3.00 -24.76
CA ASP A 190 -3.59 4.03 -24.28
C ASP A 190 -2.13 3.52 -24.48
N PRO A 191 -1.30 4.25 -25.26
CA PRO A 191 0.10 3.90 -25.48
C PRO A 191 0.93 3.85 -24.19
N GLN A 192 0.46 4.44 -23.10
CA GLN A 192 1.11 4.39 -21.78
C GLN A 192 0.50 3.31 -20.90
N HIS A 193 0.64 2.03 -21.29
CA HIS A 193 0.22 0.82 -20.54
C HIS A 193 0.74 0.81 -19.07
N ARG A 194 0.20 1.68 -18.21
CA ARG A 194 0.59 1.80 -16.81
C ARG A 194 -0.21 0.78 -16.01
N PRO A 195 0.46 -0.05 -15.19
CA PRO A 195 -0.22 -0.96 -14.28
C PRO A 195 -1.23 -0.19 -13.41
N ARG A 196 -2.42 -0.75 -13.23
CA ARG A 196 -3.42 -0.13 -12.38
C ARG A 196 -3.06 -0.35 -10.91
N PRO A 197 -3.30 0.64 -10.03
CA PRO A 197 -3.15 0.44 -8.59
C PRO A 197 -4.04 -0.69 -8.10
N CYS A 198 -3.58 -1.44 -7.11
CA CYS A 198 -4.37 -2.48 -6.45
C CYS A 198 -5.66 -1.86 -5.86
N ARG A 199 -6.77 -1.88 -6.61
CA ARG A 199 -8.02 -1.19 -6.22
C ARG A 199 -9.13 -2.19 -5.95
N TRP A 200 -9.75 -2.05 -4.77
CA TRP A 200 -10.85 -2.90 -4.33
C TRP A 200 -11.96 -2.77 -5.37
N PRO A 201 -12.67 -3.86 -5.73
CA PRO A 201 -14.00 -3.68 -6.26
C PRO A 201 -14.76 -2.96 -5.16
N THR A 202 -14.90 -1.64 -5.30
CA THR A 202 -15.91 -0.90 -4.56
C THR A 202 -17.19 -1.62 -4.94
N GLN A 203 -17.82 -2.33 -3.99
CA GLN A 203 -19.20 -2.78 -4.17
C GLN A 203 -19.92 -1.63 -4.83
N ALA A 204 -20.46 -1.87 -6.03
CA ALA A 204 -21.03 -0.85 -6.91
C ALA A 204 -21.84 0.14 -6.08
N LYS A 205 -21.20 1.25 -5.71
CA LYS A 205 -21.83 2.27 -4.89
C LYS A 205 -22.62 3.09 -5.88
N LEU A 206 -23.92 2.86 -5.90
CA LEU A 206 -24.88 3.72 -6.58
C LEU A 206 -24.49 5.17 -6.31
N ALA A 207 -24.51 5.94 -7.40
CA ALA A 207 -23.90 7.26 -7.54
C ALA A 207 -24.10 8.21 -6.35
N GLY A 208 -23.06 9.01 -6.10
CA GLY A 208 -23.19 10.29 -5.40
C GLY A 208 -22.29 10.42 -4.18
N THR A 209 -21.04 10.81 -4.38
CA THR A 209 -20.32 11.80 -3.52
C THR A 209 -18.94 12.08 -4.12
N SER A 210 -18.66 13.37 -4.34
CA SER A 210 -17.39 13.91 -4.82
C SER A 210 -16.29 13.73 -3.77
N GLY A 211 -15.33 12.87 -4.03
CA GLY A 211 -14.12 12.71 -3.22
C GLY A 211 -12.93 13.41 -3.87
N PHE A 212 -12.26 14.28 -3.13
CA PHE A 212 -10.97 14.87 -3.50
C PHE A 212 -9.87 13.81 -3.47
N PHE A 213 -9.05 13.75 -4.53
CA PHE A 213 -7.80 13.01 -4.55
C PHE A 213 -6.64 13.95 -4.22
N VAL A 214 -5.81 13.59 -3.24
CA VAL A 214 -4.54 14.28 -2.96
C VAL A 214 -3.40 13.41 -3.46
N GLN A 215 -2.70 13.87 -4.48
CA GLN A 215 -1.44 13.30 -4.93
C GLN A 215 -0.30 13.97 -4.13
N ILE A 216 0.57 13.18 -3.51
CA ILE A 216 1.71 13.67 -2.73
C ILE A 216 2.98 13.25 -3.46
N ASP A 217 3.74 14.22 -3.96
CA ASP A 217 5.02 14.00 -4.66
C ASP A 217 6.18 14.65 -3.88
N GLU A 218 7.32 13.94 -3.91
CA GLU A 218 8.69 14.25 -3.45
C GLU A 218 9.13 13.89 -2.02
N LEU A 219 9.99 12.86 -1.95
CA LEU A 219 10.80 12.44 -0.80
C LEU A 219 12.24 12.93 -1.01
N TYR A 220 12.82 13.67 -0.05
CA TYR A 220 14.22 14.08 -0.10
C TYR A 220 15.06 13.30 0.94
N LYS A 221 16.17 12.72 0.49
CA LYS A 221 17.17 12.04 1.32
C LYS A 221 18.10 13.09 1.94
N MET A 222 18.11 13.21 3.27
CA MET A 222 19.08 14.05 3.98
C MET A 222 20.08 13.16 4.72
N VAL A 223 21.37 13.29 4.39
CA VAL A 223 22.44 12.54 5.06
C VAL A 223 23.01 13.42 6.18
N SER A 224 22.92 12.96 7.43
CA SER A 224 23.58 13.62 8.56
C SER A 224 25.06 13.23 8.58
N MET A 225 25.94 14.17 8.25
CA MET A 225 27.40 13.94 8.23
C MET A 225 28.00 13.70 9.63
N ALA A 226 27.29 14.04 10.71
CA ALA A 226 27.82 13.94 12.07
C ALA A 226 27.59 12.58 12.74
N SER A 227 26.60 11.81 12.28
CA SER A 227 26.13 10.61 12.98
C SER A 227 25.99 9.37 12.10
N GLY A 228 26.26 9.49 10.78
CA GLY A 228 26.16 8.37 9.84
C GLY A 228 24.73 7.92 9.54
N TYR A 229 23.72 8.54 10.14
CA TYR A 229 22.31 8.24 9.91
C TYR A 229 21.75 9.02 8.71
N VAL A 230 20.88 8.36 7.96
CA VAL A 230 20.06 8.96 6.91
C VAL A 230 18.70 9.30 7.50
N TYR A 231 18.26 10.55 7.33
CA TYR A 231 16.93 11.00 7.76
C TYR A 231 16.09 11.40 6.55
N TYR A 232 14.79 11.15 6.64
CA TYR A 232 13.82 11.56 5.64
C TYR A 232 12.90 12.62 6.24
N LYS A 233 12.75 13.76 5.55
CA LYS A 233 11.88 14.85 5.99
C LYS A 233 10.86 15.16 4.92
N TRP A 234 9.58 15.01 5.29
CA TRP A 234 8.46 15.38 4.44
C TRP A 234 8.26 16.89 4.45
N ARG A 235 8.15 17.50 3.27
CA ARG A 235 7.74 18.91 3.12
C ARG A 235 6.37 18.94 2.47
N LYS A 236 5.40 19.61 3.09
CA LYS A 236 4.15 19.96 2.41
C LYS A 236 4.46 21.06 1.40
N VAL A 237 4.28 20.76 0.11
CA VAL A 237 4.29 21.77 -0.96
C VAL A 237 2.84 22.12 -1.27
N ALA A 238 2.41 23.33 -0.92
CA ALA A 238 1.14 23.85 -1.38
C ALA A 238 1.30 24.29 -2.85
N ARG A 239 0.61 23.62 -3.78
CA ARG A 239 0.53 24.07 -5.17
C ARG A 239 -0.72 24.95 -5.28
N SER A 240 -0.54 26.22 -5.64
CA SER A 240 -1.65 27.12 -5.97
C SER A 240 -2.17 26.77 -7.36
N ASP A 241 -3.48 26.54 -7.49
CA ASP A 241 -4.13 26.31 -8.78
C ASP A 241 -3.90 27.51 -9.72
N VAL A 242 -3.34 27.23 -10.89
CA VAL A 242 -3.39 28.14 -12.03
C VAL A 242 -4.80 28.05 -12.61
N LYS A 243 -5.58 29.12 -12.45
CA LYS A 243 -6.86 29.27 -13.15
C LYS A 243 -6.59 29.51 -14.63
N ASN A 244 -7.06 28.61 -15.48
CA ASN A 244 -7.37 28.92 -16.89
C ASN A 244 -8.86 29.24 -16.98
#